data_AF-A0A2N4SXI8-F1
#
_entry.id   AF-A0A2N4SXI8-F1
#
_cell.length_a   1.000
_cell.length_b   1.000
_cell.length_c   1.000
_cell.angle_alpha   90.00
_cell.angle_beta   90.00
_cell.angle_gamma   90.00
#
_symmetry.space_group_name_H-M   'P 1'
#
loop_
_entity.id
_entity.type
_entity.pdbx_description
1 polymer ?
#
loop_
_entity_poly.entity_id
_entity_poly.type
_entity_poly.pdbx_seq_one_letter_code
_entity_poly.pdbx_strand_id
1 'polypeptide(L)'
;MSANTFPSAIPAEPPSEQPRQQPKLTAPVTIECLTPAGVAFLTGLEFQKITARSELPTVAGVYAWSTDWDAGNYYNGCAAGVEGLRGRVAQQMSQRDLYRADLTSHTGPKLDNGRYVWWNPLVKFGVEMDLVPFVAPIAPAPSWVDELVSLGCLAPEHAPKTVTDWEAFIFECSRLLTGHRSLLGGNASWSSSSTSQRMTVAAEARLKWLEEQGLLDEGQLF
;
A
#
# COMPACT_ATOMS: atom_id res chain seq x y z
N MET A 1 41.74 48.30 -37.22
CA MET A 1 40.93 47.46 -36.31
C MET A 1 39.86 46.80 -37.19
N SER A 2 40.07 45.53 -37.56
CA SER A 2 39.22 44.82 -38.52
C SER A 2 38.12 44.08 -37.76
N ALA A 3 36.86 44.27 -38.16
CA ALA A 3 35.71 43.63 -37.58
C ALA A 3 35.60 42.17 -38.05
N ASN A 4 35.59 41.23 -37.10
CA ASN A 4 35.32 39.82 -37.35
C ASN A 4 33.80 39.61 -37.49
N THR A 5 33.37 39.18 -38.67
CA THR A 5 32.00 38.73 -38.92
C THR A 5 31.95 37.22 -38.75
N PHE A 6 31.26 36.74 -37.70
CA PHE A 6 31.00 35.30 -37.53
C PHE A 6 29.75 34.91 -38.34
N PRO A 7 29.78 33.80 -39.11
CA PRO A 7 28.59 33.31 -39.79
C PRO A 7 27.62 32.70 -38.77
N SER A 8 26.35 33.13 -38.86
CA SER A 8 25.25 32.60 -38.07
C SER A 8 24.94 31.19 -38.54
N ALA A 9 25.27 30.18 -37.73
CA ALA A 9 24.89 28.80 -37.99
C ALA A 9 23.41 28.62 -37.62
N ILE A 10 22.59 28.26 -38.61
CA ILE A 10 21.19 27.89 -38.40
C ILE A 10 21.16 26.61 -37.54
N PRO A 11 20.46 26.59 -36.39
CA PRO A 11 20.35 25.37 -35.59
C PRO A 11 19.59 24.31 -36.39
N ALA A 12 20.18 23.11 -36.47
CA ALA A 12 19.55 21.95 -37.09
C ALA A 12 18.24 21.61 -36.36
N GLU A 13 17.17 21.34 -37.11
CA GLU A 13 15.91 20.87 -36.54
C GLU A 13 16.14 19.57 -35.74
N PRO A 14 15.56 19.45 -34.53
CA PRO A 14 15.63 18.21 -33.77
C PRO A 14 14.96 17.08 -34.57
N PRO A 15 15.53 15.86 -34.57
CA PRO A 15 14.95 14.73 -35.29
C PRO A 15 13.53 14.48 -34.81
N SER A 16 12.59 14.28 -35.75
CA SER A 16 11.21 13.96 -35.43
C SER A 16 11.15 12.69 -34.59
N GLU A 17 10.80 12.79 -33.31
CA GLU A 17 10.53 11.63 -32.48
C GLU A 17 9.37 10.85 -33.09
N GLN A 18 9.68 9.68 -33.66
CA GLN A 18 8.64 8.76 -34.08
C GLN A 18 7.81 8.37 -32.85
N PRO A 19 6.46 8.44 -32.93
CA PRO A 19 5.61 8.10 -31.80
C PRO A 19 5.89 6.67 -31.36
N ARG A 20 6.39 6.53 -30.12
CA ARG A 20 6.59 5.21 -29.50
C ARG A 20 5.25 4.49 -29.52
N GLN A 21 5.17 3.40 -30.28
CA GLN A 21 4.00 2.53 -30.25
C GLN A 21 3.85 2.00 -28.82
N GLN A 22 2.78 2.43 -28.14
CA GLN A 22 2.44 1.85 -26.86
C GLN A 22 2.12 0.36 -27.07
N PRO A 23 2.75 -0.55 -26.31
CA PRO A 23 2.43 -1.96 -26.42
C PRO A 23 0.94 -2.16 -26.18
N LYS A 24 0.27 -2.81 -27.15
CA LYS A 24 -1.11 -3.27 -26.96
C LYS A 24 -1.09 -4.29 -25.82
N LEU A 25 -1.60 -3.90 -24.66
CA LEU A 25 -1.87 -4.82 -23.56
C LEU A 25 -2.87 -5.88 -24.05
N THR A 26 -2.37 -7.09 -24.29
CA THR A 26 -3.15 -8.27 -24.64
C THR A 26 -3.67 -8.90 -23.36
N ALA A 27 -5.00 -8.96 -23.23
CA ALA A 27 -5.76 -9.48 -22.08
C ALA A 27 -5.56 -8.70 -20.76
N PRO A 28 -6.62 -8.53 -19.94
CA PRO A 28 -6.46 -7.99 -18.60
C PRO A 28 -5.57 -8.94 -17.78
N VAL A 29 -4.45 -8.43 -17.27
CA VAL A 29 -3.64 -9.14 -16.29
C VAL A 29 -4.42 -9.09 -14.97
N THR A 30 -4.97 -10.22 -14.55
CA THR A 30 -5.48 -10.36 -13.18
C THR A 30 -4.26 -10.47 -12.27
N ILE A 31 -4.06 -9.48 -11.40
CA ILE A 31 -3.01 -9.54 -10.39
C ILE A 31 -3.65 -10.03 -9.09
N GLU A 32 -3.22 -11.20 -8.62
CA GLU A 32 -3.64 -11.74 -7.34
C GLU A 32 -3.11 -10.86 -6.20
N CYS A 33 -4.01 -10.48 -5.30
CA CYS A 33 -3.71 -9.72 -4.11
C CYS A 33 -4.58 -10.25 -2.96
N LEU A 34 -4.05 -10.19 -1.74
CA LEU A 34 -4.82 -10.58 -0.57
C LEU A 34 -6.05 -9.72 -0.42
N THR A 35 -7.16 -10.26 0.09
CA THR A 35 -8.31 -9.47 0.51
C THR A 35 -8.09 -8.88 1.91
N PRO A 36 -8.85 -7.85 2.34
CA PRO A 36 -8.90 -7.45 3.76
C PRO A 36 -9.20 -8.63 4.70
N ALA A 37 -10.08 -9.56 4.29
CA ALA A 37 -10.35 -10.79 5.02
C ALA A 37 -9.08 -11.65 5.20
N GLY A 38 -8.36 -11.90 4.10
CA GLY A 38 -7.10 -12.64 4.11
C GLY A 38 -6.04 -11.96 4.98
N VAL A 39 -5.92 -10.63 4.92
CA VAL A 39 -5.01 -9.86 5.79
C VAL A 39 -5.40 -10.00 7.26
N ALA A 40 -6.69 -9.88 7.59
CA ALA A 40 -7.18 -10.04 8.96
C ALA A 40 -6.91 -11.46 9.48
N PHE A 41 -7.13 -12.49 8.66
CA PHE A 41 -6.84 -13.88 9.01
C PHE A 41 -5.35 -14.14 9.27
N LEU A 42 -4.48 -13.66 8.39
CA LEU A 42 -3.03 -13.87 8.49
C LEU A 42 -2.45 -13.15 9.70
N THR A 43 -2.88 -11.90 9.91
CA THR A 43 -2.39 -11.07 11.01
C THR A 43 -3.04 -11.42 12.34
N GLY A 44 -4.27 -11.94 12.35
CA GLY A 44 -5.10 -12.06 13.54
C GLY A 44 -5.57 -10.71 14.09
N LEU A 45 -5.42 -9.62 13.35
CA LEU A 45 -5.86 -8.29 13.74
C LEU A 45 -7.32 -8.07 13.35
N GLU A 46 -8.07 -7.36 14.19
CA GLU A 46 -9.46 -7.00 13.94
C GLU A 46 -9.55 -5.78 13.02
N PHE A 47 -9.69 -6.04 11.71
CA PHE A 47 -9.95 -4.97 10.74
C PHE A 47 -11.42 -4.58 10.75
N GLN A 48 -11.67 -3.28 10.75
CA GLN A 48 -12.99 -2.68 10.63
C GLN A 48 -13.06 -1.79 9.38
N LYS A 49 -14.15 -1.91 8.62
CA LYS A 49 -14.46 -1.01 7.50
C LYS A 49 -14.82 0.38 8.06
N ILE A 50 -14.20 1.41 7.52
CA ILE A 50 -14.44 2.80 7.90
C ILE A 50 -15.27 3.48 6.84
N THR A 51 -16.46 3.95 7.22
CA THR A 51 -17.38 4.66 6.35
C THR A 51 -17.38 6.16 6.62
N ALA A 52 -16.99 6.59 7.82
CA ALA A 52 -16.91 7.99 8.22
C ALA A 52 -15.61 8.30 8.97
N ARG A 53 -15.05 9.50 8.76
CA ARG A 53 -13.80 9.93 9.43
C ARG A 53 -13.90 9.94 10.96
N SER A 54 -15.09 10.11 11.52
CA SER A 54 -15.36 10.08 12.96
C SER A 54 -15.16 8.70 13.59
N GLU A 55 -15.23 7.63 12.80
CA GLU A 55 -15.03 6.24 13.24
C GLU A 55 -13.54 5.90 13.40
N LEU A 56 -12.65 6.76 12.88
CA LEU A 56 -11.22 6.47 12.88
C LEU A 56 -10.64 6.49 14.31
N PRO A 57 -9.96 5.41 14.71
CA PRO A 57 -9.26 5.36 15.99
C PRO A 57 -8.11 6.37 16.05
N THR A 58 -7.89 6.98 17.20
CA THR A 58 -6.72 7.87 17.45
C THR A 58 -5.46 7.11 17.84
N VAL A 59 -5.50 5.77 17.78
CA VAL A 59 -4.39 4.90 18.18
C VAL A 59 -3.57 4.45 16.99
N ALA A 60 -2.39 3.92 17.28
CA ALA A 60 -1.51 3.34 16.28
C ALA A 60 -2.15 2.06 15.71
N GLY A 61 -1.93 1.81 14.42
CA GLY A 61 -2.47 0.63 13.77
C GLY A 61 -2.02 0.49 12.31
N VAL A 62 -2.61 -0.49 11.64
CA VAL A 62 -2.47 -0.73 10.20
C VAL A 62 -3.79 -0.45 9.48
N TYR A 63 -3.72 -0.23 8.18
CA TYR A 63 -4.87 -0.03 7.33
C TYR A 63 -4.64 -0.63 5.94
N ALA A 64 -5.74 -1.06 5.33
CA ALA A 64 -5.85 -1.60 3.99
C ALA A 64 -6.86 -0.77 3.18
N TRP A 65 -6.67 -0.63 1.87
CA TRP A 65 -7.63 -0.01 0.98
C TRP A 65 -8.12 -1.04 -0.05
N SER A 66 -9.41 -1.33 0.00
CA SER A 66 -10.08 -2.28 -0.90
C SER A 66 -11.46 -1.76 -1.29
N THR A 67 -12.08 -2.32 -2.33
CA THR A 67 -13.48 -2.02 -2.66
C THR A 67 -14.46 -2.67 -1.69
N ASP A 68 -14.10 -3.84 -1.16
CA ASP A 68 -14.89 -4.55 -0.17
C ASP A 68 -14.05 -5.53 0.67
N TRP A 69 -14.69 -6.19 1.65
CA TRP A 69 -14.02 -7.09 2.58
C TRP A 69 -13.35 -8.30 1.91
N ASP A 70 -14.04 -8.88 0.93
CA ASP A 70 -13.59 -10.05 0.15
C ASP A 70 -13.02 -9.65 -1.22
N ALA A 71 -12.70 -8.36 -1.41
CA ALA A 71 -12.11 -7.87 -2.65
C ALA A 71 -10.62 -7.58 -2.46
N GLY A 72 -9.88 -7.57 -3.56
CA GLY A 72 -8.44 -7.36 -3.56
C GLY A 72 -7.99 -6.11 -2.80
N ASN A 73 -6.98 -6.26 -1.95
CA ASN A 73 -6.36 -5.18 -1.21
C ASN A 73 -5.29 -4.47 -2.06
N TYR A 74 -5.55 -3.22 -2.41
CA TYR A 74 -4.71 -2.46 -3.32
C TYR A 74 -3.59 -1.68 -2.64
N TYR A 75 -3.72 -1.40 -1.34
CA TYR A 75 -2.73 -0.64 -0.59
C TYR A 75 -2.78 -0.96 0.89
N ASN A 76 -1.61 -1.25 1.46
CA ASN A 76 -1.42 -1.37 2.90
C ASN A 76 -0.57 -0.22 3.43
N GLY A 77 -0.85 0.20 4.66
CA GLY A 77 -0.01 1.13 5.37
C GLY A 77 -0.14 1.01 6.88
N CYS A 78 0.74 1.68 7.61
CA CYS A 78 0.60 1.89 9.05
C CYS A 78 0.47 3.37 9.42
N ALA A 79 -0.03 3.60 10.63
CA ALA A 79 -0.02 4.91 11.26
C ALA A 79 0.41 4.79 12.73
N ALA A 80 1.27 5.72 13.16
CA ALA A 80 1.82 5.82 14.51
C ALA A 80 1.68 7.25 15.05
N GLY A 81 2.06 7.47 16.31
CA GLY A 81 2.11 8.80 16.93
C GLY A 81 0.76 9.29 17.42
N VAL A 82 0.71 10.59 17.78
CA VAL A 82 -0.41 11.22 18.51
C VAL A 82 -1.73 11.17 17.75
N GLU A 83 -1.70 11.29 16.43
CA GLU A 83 -2.91 11.25 15.61
C GLU A 83 -3.26 9.83 15.13
N GLY A 84 -2.31 8.89 15.22
CA GLY A 84 -2.51 7.48 14.86
C GLY A 84 -3.19 7.27 13.52
N LEU A 85 -4.06 6.26 13.46
CA LEU A 85 -4.89 5.95 12.28
C LEU A 85 -5.75 7.14 11.85
N ARG A 86 -6.32 7.90 12.80
CA ARG A 86 -7.15 9.07 12.51
C ARG A 86 -6.41 10.10 11.66
N GLY A 87 -5.23 10.55 12.06
CA GLY A 87 -4.48 11.55 11.30
C GLY A 87 -4.17 11.07 9.88
N ARG A 88 -3.59 9.88 9.76
CA ARG A 88 -3.12 9.35 8.48
C ARG A 88 -4.26 9.01 7.52
N VAL A 89 -5.26 8.26 7.97
CA VAL A 89 -6.35 7.78 7.11
C VAL A 89 -7.33 8.91 6.83
N ALA A 90 -7.63 9.81 7.79
CA ALA A 90 -8.50 10.96 7.53
C ALA A 90 -7.88 11.92 6.50
N GLN A 91 -6.55 12.09 6.51
CA GLN A 91 -5.85 12.88 5.49
C GLN A 91 -6.05 12.27 4.10
N GLN A 92 -5.88 10.95 3.94
CA GLN A 92 -6.09 10.26 2.68
C GLN A 92 -7.55 10.35 2.22
N MET A 93 -8.52 10.14 3.12
CA MET A 93 -9.94 10.34 2.83
C MET A 93 -10.24 11.78 2.38
N SER A 94 -9.65 12.78 3.03
CA SER A 94 -9.82 14.19 2.65
C SER A 94 -9.26 14.48 1.26
N GLN A 95 -8.10 13.92 0.92
CA GLN A 95 -7.51 14.06 -0.42
C GLN A 95 -8.40 13.42 -1.49
N ARG A 96 -9.05 12.28 -1.18
CA ARG A 96 -10.01 11.64 -2.08
C ARG A 96 -11.26 12.49 -2.30
N ASP A 97 -11.82 13.07 -1.24
CA ASP A 97 -12.98 13.96 -1.36
C ASP A 97 -12.66 15.20 -2.19
N LEU A 98 -11.48 15.79 -1.99
CA LEU A 98 -10.99 16.89 -2.81
C LEU A 98 -10.80 16.47 -4.28
N TYR A 99 -10.25 15.28 -4.54
CA TYR A 99 -10.08 14.78 -5.90
C TYR A 99 -11.42 14.49 -6.59
N ARG A 100 -12.41 13.95 -5.87
CA ARG A 100 -13.78 13.77 -6.39
C ARG A 100 -14.42 15.09 -6.78
N ALA A 101 -14.31 16.11 -5.93
CA ALA A 101 -14.81 17.44 -6.24
C ALA A 101 -14.07 18.06 -7.44
N ASP A 102 -12.77 17.82 -7.56
CA ASP A 102 -11.94 18.26 -8.69
C ASP A 102 -12.38 17.61 -10.00
N LEU A 103 -12.60 16.28 -10.03
CA LEU A 103 -13.08 15.56 -11.21
C LEU A 103 -14.41 16.11 -11.76
N THR A 104 -15.27 16.62 -10.88
CA THR A 104 -16.55 17.24 -11.29
C THR A 104 -16.38 18.67 -11.82
N SER A 105 -15.25 19.33 -11.56
CA SER A 105 -15.05 20.76 -11.83
C SER A 105 -13.91 21.07 -12.82
N HIS A 106 -12.95 20.17 -13.02
CA HIS A 106 -11.76 20.37 -13.84
C HIS A 106 -11.34 19.09 -14.58
N THR A 107 -11.13 19.19 -15.89
CA THR A 107 -10.66 18.08 -16.75
C THR A 107 -9.15 18.11 -17.03
N GLY A 108 -8.39 18.91 -16.27
CA GLY A 108 -6.96 19.16 -16.52
C GLY A 108 -6.11 19.10 -15.24
N PRO A 109 -4.78 19.02 -15.37
CA PRO A 109 -3.89 18.94 -14.22
C PRO A 109 -3.94 20.24 -13.39
N LYS A 110 -4.08 20.09 -12.07
CA LYS A 110 -4.23 21.21 -11.14
C LYS A 110 -2.89 21.93 -10.97
N LEU A 111 -2.91 23.26 -11.10
CA LEU A 111 -1.78 24.12 -10.76
C LEU A 111 -1.95 24.62 -9.32
N ASP A 112 -1.01 24.30 -8.43
CA ASP A 112 -0.87 24.93 -7.12
C ASP A 112 0.42 25.75 -7.12
N ASN A 113 0.30 27.07 -6.89
CA ASN A 113 1.41 28.01 -6.95
C ASN A 113 2.25 27.90 -8.25
N GLY A 114 1.59 27.67 -9.39
CA GLY A 114 2.24 27.54 -10.70
C GLY A 114 2.96 26.20 -10.95
N ARG A 115 2.80 25.21 -10.07
CA ARG A 115 3.33 23.85 -10.26
C ARG A 115 2.19 22.87 -10.52
N TYR A 116 2.39 21.95 -11.44
CA TYR A 116 1.50 20.81 -11.59
C TYR A 116 1.53 19.97 -10.32
N VAL A 117 0.40 19.92 -9.62
CA VAL A 117 0.18 19.01 -8.52
C VAL A 117 -0.37 17.73 -9.11
N TRP A 118 0.46 16.70 -9.09
CA TRP A 118 0.02 15.35 -9.38
C TRP A 118 -0.68 14.80 -8.15
N TRP A 119 -1.91 14.33 -8.32
CA TRP A 119 -2.61 13.60 -7.28
C TRP A 119 -1.82 12.34 -6.93
N ASN A 120 -1.76 12.01 -5.64
CA ASN A 120 -1.16 10.76 -5.17
C ASN A 120 -1.82 9.59 -5.94
N PRO A 121 -1.06 8.67 -6.58
CA PRO A 121 -1.63 7.55 -7.33
C PRO A 121 -2.64 6.73 -6.52
N LEU A 122 -2.43 6.57 -5.20
CA LEU A 122 -3.39 5.93 -4.31
C LEU A 122 -4.71 6.71 -4.23
N VAL A 123 -4.66 8.03 -4.16
CA VAL A 123 -5.86 8.88 -4.09
C VAL A 123 -6.62 8.81 -5.41
N LYS A 124 -5.91 8.89 -6.54
CA LYS A 124 -6.50 8.79 -7.87
C LYS A 124 -7.16 7.43 -8.08
N PHE A 125 -6.39 6.35 -7.98
CA PHE A 125 -6.90 4.99 -8.11
C PHE A 125 -7.98 4.69 -7.08
N GLY A 126 -7.81 5.19 -5.85
CA GLY A 126 -8.78 5.07 -4.78
C GLY A 126 -10.13 5.68 -5.10
N VAL A 127 -10.17 6.78 -5.86
CA VAL A 127 -11.43 7.37 -6.32
C VAL A 127 -12.00 6.60 -7.51
N GLU A 128 -11.17 6.23 -8.48
CA GLU A 128 -11.59 5.51 -9.69
C GLU A 128 -12.19 4.14 -9.39
N MET A 129 -11.65 3.44 -8.38
CA MET A 129 -12.11 2.12 -7.95
C MET A 129 -13.09 2.16 -6.77
N ASP A 130 -13.43 3.34 -6.25
CA ASP A 130 -14.25 3.51 -5.04
C ASP A 130 -13.72 2.73 -3.81
N LEU A 131 -12.42 2.79 -3.57
CA LEU A 131 -11.81 2.12 -2.43
C LEU A 131 -12.34 2.66 -1.09
N VAL A 132 -12.35 1.83 -0.06
CA VAL A 132 -12.69 2.20 1.31
C VAL A 132 -11.58 1.73 2.24
N PRO A 133 -11.30 2.46 3.33
CA PRO A 133 -10.29 2.03 4.28
C PRO A 133 -10.85 0.97 5.21
N PHE A 134 -10.08 -0.09 5.41
CA PHE A 134 -10.22 -1.03 6.51
C PHE A 134 -9.07 -0.77 7.48
N VAL A 135 -9.35 -0.60 8.76
CA VAL A 135 -8.32 -0.24 9.76
C VAL A 135 -8.30 -1.24 10.90
N ALA A 136 -7.12 -1.52 11.43
CA ALA A 136 -6.95 -2.35 12.62
C ALA A 136 -5.98 -1.66 13.61
N PRO A 137 -6.46 -1.25 14.79
CA PRO A 137 -5.59 -0.91 15.91
C PRO A 137 -4.64 -2.06 16.25
N ILE A 138 -3.42 -1.75 16.64
CA ILE A 138 -2.47 -2.76 17.14
C ILE A 138 -2.44 -2.67 18.66
N ALA A 139 -3.37 -3.36 19.33
CA ALA A 139 -3.35 -3.60 20.76
C ALA A 139 -4.46 -4.58 21.21
N PRO A 140 -4.14 -5.65 21.95
CA PRO A 140 -2.83 -6.31 22.12
C PRO A 140 -2.41 -7.11 20.87
N ALA A 141 -1.18 -7.67 20.88
CA ALA A 141 -0.73 -8.57 19.81
C ALA A 141 -1.63 -9.82 19.76
N PRO A 142 -1.93 -10.35 18.56
CA PRO A 142 -2.75 -11.55 18.42
C PRO A 142 -2.10 -12.78 19.04
N SER A 143 -2.92 -13.69 19.59
CA SER A 143 -2.47 -14.83 20.41
C SER A 143 -1.51 -15.78 19.69
N TRP A 144 -1.59 -15.87 18.36
CA TRP A 144 -0.69 -16.72 17.58
C TRP A 144 0.77 -16.30 17.72
N VAL A 145 1.05 -15.02 17.98
CA VAL A 145 2.42 -14.52 18.13
C VAL A 145 3.07 -15.18 19.33
N ASP A 146 2.40 -15.13 20.49
CA ASP A 146 2.88 -15.74 21.73
C ASP A 146 2.93 -17.26 21.62
N GLU A 147 1.96 -17.86 20.92
CA GLU A 147 1.93 -19.30 20.66
C GLU A 147 3.16 -19.76 19.86
N LEU A 148 3.44 -19.14 18.72
CA LEU A 148 4.61 -19.50 17.89
C LEU A 148 5.93 -19.27 18.62
N VAL A 149 6.01 -18.24 19.47
CA VAL A 149 7.18 -18.02 20.32
C VAL A 149 7.31 -19.14 21.36
N SER A 150 6.22 -19.53 22.01
CA SER A 150 6.22 -20.59 23.04
C SER A 150 6.59 -21.97 22.49
N LEU A 151 6.20 -22.25 21.24
CA LEU A 151 6.53 -23.49 20.52
C LEU A 151 7.96 -23.50 19.96
N GLY A 152 8.68 -22.38 20.05
CA GLY A 152 10.01 -22.23 19.45
C GLY A 152 10.00 -22.12 17.92
N CYS A 153 8.83 -21.89 17.32
CA CYS A 153 8.67 -21.67 15.87
C CYS A 153 9.09 -20.26 15.44
N LEU A 154 9.03 -19.29 16.36
CA LEU A 154 9.39 -17.89 16.10
C LEU A 154 10.26 -17.34 17.24
N ALA A 155 11.42 -16.76 16.91
CA ALA A 155 12.24 -16.09 17.91
C ALA A 155 11.55 -14.79 18.39
N PRO A 156 11.59 -14.44 19.70
CA PRO A 156 10.93 -13.25 20.23
C PRO A 156 11.33 -11.93 19.57
N GLU A 157 12.56 -11.82 19.06
CA GLU A 157 13.06 -10.67 18.31
C GLU A 157 12.47 -10.55 16.89
N HIS A 158 11.96 -11.65 16.33
CA HIS A 158 11.30 -11.69 15.03
C HIS A 158 9.78 -11.46 15.12
N ALA A 159 9.20 -11.54 16.31
CA ALA A 159 7.79 -11.21 16.51
C ALA A 159 7.48 -9.74 16.13
N PRO A 160 6.37 -9.45 15.42
CA PRO A 160 5.97 -8.09 15.11
C PRO A 160 5.53 -7.34 16.38
N LYS A 161 6.12 -6.18 16.64
CA LYS A 161 5.91 -5.41 17.88
C LYS A 161 5.38 -4.00 17.63
N THR A 162 5.78 -3.43 16.51
CA THR A 162 5.44 -2.05 16.14
C THR A 162 4.48 -2.05 14.96
N VAL A 163 3.82 -0.92 14.72
CA VAL A 163 2.95 -0.79 13.54
C VAL A 163 3.70 -0.94 12.21
N THR A 164 4.98 -0.58 12.19
CA THR A 164 5.86 -0.78 11.04
C THR A 164 6.23 -2.26 10.87
N ASP A 165 6.44 -3.01 11.97
CA ASP A 165 6.63 -4.45 11.87
C ASP A 165 5.38 -5.13 11.31
N TRP A 166 4.18 -4.74 11.75
CA TRP A 166 2.92 -5.29 11.24
C TRP A 166 2.66 -4.95 9.77
N GLU A 167 2.93 -3.70 9.35
CA GLU A 167 2.89 -3.34 7.92
C GLU A 167 3.86 -4.22 7.12
N ALA A 168 5.11 -4.34 7.57
CA ALA A 168 6.13 -5.15 6.91
C ALA A 168 5.78 -6.65 6.91
N PHE A 169 5.15 -7.17 7.97
CA PHE A 169 4.64 -8.53 8.03
C PHE A 169 3.55 -8.77 6.97
N ILE A 170 2.56 -7.88 6.85
CA ILE A 170 1.52 -7.95 5.80
C ILE A 170 2.16 -7.94 4.40
N PHE A 171 3.17 -7.09 4.20
CA PHE A 171 3.92 -7.03 2.95
C PHE A 171 4.62 -8.34 2.60
N GLU A 172 5.26 -8.98 3.58
CA GLU A 172 5.96 -10.23 3.36
C GLU A 172 5.00 -11.40 3.15
N CYS A 173 3.87 -11.46 3.88
CA CYS A 173 2.80 -12.41 3.59
C CYS A 173 2.26 -12.25 2.16
N SER A 174 1.97 -11.02 1.74
CA SER A 174 1.51 -10.74 0.37
C SER A 174 2.56 -11.21 -0.66
N ARG A 175 3.83 -10.88 -0.44
CA ARG A 175 4.91 -11.28 -1.35
C ARG A 175 5.07 -12.80 -1.44
N LEU A 176 4.98 -13.50 -0.32
CA LEU A 176 5.15 -14.95 -0.26
C LEU A 176 3.96 -15.69 -0.91
N LEU A 177 2.74 -15.16 -0.77
CA LEU A 177 1.53 -15.80 -1.29
C LEU A 177 1.22 -15.40 -2.75
N THR A 178 1.46 -14.15 -3.14
CA THR A 178 1.00 -13.61 -4.43
C THR A 178 2.16 -13.20 -5.36
N GLY A 179 3.40 -13.26 -4.87
CA GLY A 179 4.57 -12.71 -5.57
C GLY A 179 4.66 -11.19 -5.52
N HIS A 180 3.66 -10.49 -4.95
CA HIS A 180 3.58 -9.03 -4.92
C HIS A 180 3.41 -8.50 -3.50
N ARG A 181 4.07 -7.37 -3.21
CA ARG A 181 3.99 -6.71 -1.89
C ARG A 181 2.72 -5.87 -1.72
N SER A 182 2.38 -5.09 -2.74
CA SER A 182 1.16 -4.27 -2.83
C SER A 182 1.07 -3.73 -4.25
N LEU A 183 -0.15 -3.54 -4.76
CA LEU A 183 -0.39 -3.01 -6.11
C LEU A 183 -0.02 -1.52 -6.23
N LEU A 184 -0.35 -0.73 -5.22
CA LEU A 184 -0.10 0.72 -5.19
C LEU A 184 1.05 1.09 -4.25
N GLY A 185 1.78 0.09 -3.76
CA GLY A 185 2.87 0.23 -2.80
C GLY A 185 2.40 0.41 -1.36
N GLY A 186 3.29 0.98 -0.55
CA GLY A 186 3.10 1.40 0.85
C GLY A 186 4.46 1.77 1.46
N ASN A 187 4.47 2.19 2.72
CA ASN A 187 5.62 2.88 3.30
C ASN A 187 6.73 1.94 3.82
N ALA A 188 6.54 0.62 3.78
CA ALA A 188 7.58 -0.33 4.19
C ALA A 188 8.87 -0.26 3.35
N SER A 189 8.87 0.50 2.25
CA SER A 189 10.08 0.92 1.52
C SER A 189 11.08 1.74 2.34
N TRP A 190 10.70 2.19 3.55
CA TRP A 190 11.60 2.82 4.53
C TRP A 190 12.00 1.89 5.68
N SER A 191 11.47 0.67 5.74
CA SER A 191 11.91 -0.29 6.75
C SER A 191 13.37 -0.66 6.47
N SER A 192 14.21 -0.62 7.49
CA SER A 192 15.60 -1.07 7.37
C SER A 192 15.65 -2.49 6.82
N SER A 193 16.72 -2.88 6.12
CA SER A 193 16.91 -4.26 5.65
C SER A 193 16.72 -5.29 6.78
N SER A 194 17.10 -4.93 8.01
CA SER A 194 16.87 -5.74 9.20
C SER A 194 15.39 -5.94 9.54
N THR A 195 14.52 -4.94 9.36
CA THR A 195 13.08 -5.08 9.63
C THR A 195 12.43 -6.00 8.62
N SER A 196 12.72 -5.79 7.33
CA SER A 196 12.23 -6.67 6.27
C SER A 196 12.64 -8.11 6.51
N GLN A 197 13.92 -8.37 6.82
CA GLN A 197 14.40 -9.74 7.08
C GLN A 197 13.70 -10.40 8.27
N ARG A 198 13.57 -9.69 9.40
CA ARG A 198 12.86 -10.23 10.58
C ARG A 198 11.40 -10.56 10.25
N MET A 199 10.72 -9.69 9.49
CA MET A 199 9.32 -9.89 9.14
C MET A 199 9.12 -10.96 8.08
N THR A 200 10.10 -11.20 7.20
CA THR A 200 10.09 -12.38 6.31
C THR A 200 10.09 -13.66 7.14
N VAL A 201 10.96 -13.77 8.15
CA VAL A 201 10.99 -14.95 9.04
C VAL A 201 9.67 -15.12 9.79
N ALA A 202 9.08 -14.03 10.29
CA ALA A 202 7.78 -14.08 10.96
C ALA A 202 6.66 -14.53 10.02
N ALA A 203 6.62 -14.02 8.78
CA ALA A 203 5.65 -14.40 7.77
C ALA A 203 5.79 -15.88 7.39
N GLU A 204 7.01 -16.36 7.14
CA GLU A 204 7.30 -17.77 6.85
C GLU A 204 6.84 -18.69 8.00
N ALA A 205 7.17 -18.32 9.25
CA ALA A 205 6.76 -19.09 10.43
C ALA A 205 5.24 -19.17 10.56
N ARG A 206 4.52 -18.05 10.35
CA ARG A 206 3.06 -18.01 10.42
C ARG A 206 2.42 -18.83 9.31
N LEU A 207 2.87 -18.67 8.06
CA LEU A 207 2.31 -19.39 6.92
C LEU A 207 2.53 -20.90 7.05
N LYS A 208 3.75 -21.31 7.44
CA LYS A 208 4.06 -22.72 7.69
C LYS A 208 3.18 -23.31 8.80
N TRP A 209 3.00 -22.59 9.90
CA TRP A 209 2.12 -23.04 10.97
C TRP A 209 0.67 -23.19 10.48
N LEU A 210 0.14 -22.23 9.72
CA LEU A 210 -1.20 -22.31 9.16
C LEU A 210 -1.38 -23.51 8.22
N GLU A 211 -0.37 -23.79 7.39
CA GLU A 211 -0.32 -24.97 6.53
C GLU A 211 -0.31 -26.27 7.34
N GLU A 212 0.52 -26.37 8.38
CA GLU A 212 0.60 -27.54 9.27
C GLU A 212 -0.70 -27.77 10.07
N GLN A 213 -1.45 -26.70 10.38
CA GLN A 213 -2.77 -26.80 11.00
C GLN A 213 -3.89 -27.10 10.00
N GLY A 214 -3.62 -27.12 8.69
CA GLY A 214 -4.65 -27.27 7.65
C GLY A 214 -5.62 -26.08 7.58
N LEU A 215 -5.17 -24.89 7.99
CA LEU A 215 -5.98 -23.66 8.03
C LEU A 215 -5.71 -22.74 6.85
N LEU A 216 -4.67 -23.00 6.05
CA LEU A 216 -4.36 -22.19 4.87
C LEU A 216 -5.24 -22.63 3.70
N ASP A 217 -6.42 -22.02 3.59
CA ASP A 217 -7.32 -22.17 2.43
C ASP A 217 -7.16 -20.95 1.50
N GLU A 218 -6.59 -21.15 0.31
CA GLU A 218 -6.38 -20.09 -0.68
C GLU A 218 -7.68 -19.37 -1.05
N GLY A 219 -8.83 -20.06 -1.06
CA GLY A 219 -10.12 -19.46 -1.38
C GLY A 219 -10.60 -18.42 -0.37
N GLN A 220 -9.99 -18.37 0.82
CA GLN A 220 -10.28 -17.37 1.86
C GLN A 220 -9.30 -16.19 1.86
N LEU A 221 -8.19 -16.30 1.11
CA LEU A 221 -7.12 -15.30 1.10
C LEU A 221 -7.26 -14.28 -0.05
N PHE A 222 -7.91 -14.68 -1.15
CA PHE A 222 -7.90 -13.98 -2.45
C PHE A 222 -9.29 -13.58 -2.95
#